data_AF-A0A523DUW0-F1
#
_entry.id   AF-A0A523DUW0-F1
#
_cell.length_a   1.000
_cell.length_b   1.000
_cell.length_c   1.000
_cell.angle_alpha   90.00
_cell.angle_beta   90.00
_cell.angle_gamma   90.00
#
_symmetry.space_group_name_H-M   'P 1'
#
loop_
_entity.id
_entity.type
_entity.pdbx_description
1 polymer ?
#
loop_
_entity_poly.entity_id
_entity_poly.type
_entity_poly.pdbx_seq_one_letter_code
_entity_poly.pdbx_strand_id
1 'polypeptide(L)'
;MSAQEERIISRRANRLRHVGVGLLLLAVLGTALGFGIAQSTVVTQAEWGVYMTQALGLDWNLPQNPKSEDYLARLDWTSSIEFEASHLLDGSTVTAGADGAVQGVPGVPAEAFYEVATLRPGDYGFRVKMGGGGAILKVSGYEYELFQPDAAARWMDLDRVALDSGDHPMSLMLIDGTRVENLGVTPPCMLAVEPDGGWRPLETLTYKIMAVTLARALDLEKELPEAGNALRIRGEEFRRTFVYPFEEGAESDDVTVSTASDENDPFWLSAGPNIVSAVARFEVSEKGIYSIEATYFSTTPVRWNMDRCLRVVTCPVVPGQSGGDRRSLALELDAGEHEIEVTLPPGAKLDRIEVQRRDSSAEEYLRVASDEGFKLGDADEPVRRRDAVRAARRLANRFDKLSGTQCRDELIAMEVLAHARARRAAASSSEAAGTDPNGSPSTPQLLTGAPILPHDVSSPVAPAQ
;
A
#
# COMPACT_ATOMS: atom_id res chain seq x y z
N MET A 1 12.84 20.42 -1.84
CA MET A 1 13.24 19.93 -0.50
C MET A 1 13.80 21.08 0.28
N SER A 2 13.09 21.52 1.32
CA SER A 2 13.49 22.67 2.12
C SER A 2 14.32 22.23 3.32
N ALA A 3 15.19 23.11 3.85
CA ALA A 3 16.03 22.86 5.03
C ALA A 3 15.24 22.53 6.32
N GLN A 4 13.91 22.53 6.27
CA GLN A 4 13.01 22.17 7.36
C GLN A 4 12.71 20.66 7.38
N GLU A 5 12.67 19.99 6.23
CA GLU A 5 12.47 18.53 6.13
C GLU A 5 13.68 17.74 6.65
N GLU A 6 14.91 18.21 6.37
CA GLU A 6 16.14 17.59 6.92
C GLU A 6 16.24 17.68 8.45
N ARG A 7 15.62 18.69 9.07
CA ARG A 7 15.67 18.88 10.54
C ARG A 7 14.74 17.94 11.30
N ILE A 8 13.68 17.42 10.66
CA ILE A 8 12.75 16.48 11.28
C ILE A 8 13.35 15.07 11.27
N ILE A 9 13.98 14.67 10.16
CA ILE A 9 14.64 13.35 10.01
C ILE A 9 15.90 13.26 10.91
N SER A 10 16.68 14.34 11.03
CA SER A 10 17.91 14.37 11.84
C SER A 10 17.67 14.27 13.37
N ARG A 11 16.48 14.64 13.87
CA ARG A 11 16.21 14.70 15.32
C ARG A 11 15.80 13.35 15.95
N ARG A 12 15.37 12.35 15.17
CA ARG A 12 15.04 11.00 15.67
C ARG A 12 16.28 10.20 16.09
N ALA A 13 17.43 10.38 15.44
CA ALA A 13 18.65 9.61 15.72
C ALA A 13 19.39 9.99 17.02
N ASN A 14 19.13 11.16 17.62
CA ASN A 14 19.96 11.72 18.69
C ASN A 14 19.31 11.84 20.08
N ARG A 15 18.02 11.46 20.24
CA ARG A 15 17.33 11.58 21.55
C ARG A 15 17.55 10.40 22.52
N LEU A 16 18.27 9.36 22.13
CA LEU A 16 18.47 8.16 22.97
C LEU A 16 19.83 8.07 23.69
N ARG A 17 20.74 9.04 23.53
CA ARG A 17 22.14 8.85 23.99
C ARG A 17 22.58 9.50 25.31
N HIS A 18 21.85 10.44 25.92
CA HIS A 18 22.47 11.27 26.98
C HIS A 18 21.73 11.43 28.33
N VAL A 19 20.72 10.63 28.66
CA VAL A 19 20.06 10.72 30.00
C VAL A 19 20.43 9.58 30.98
N GLY A 20 21.17 8.55 30.58
CA GLY A 20 21.23 7.29 31.34
C GLY A 20 22.59 6.78 31.80
N VAL A 21 23.51 7.60 32.32
CA VAL A 21 24.84 7.07 32.75
C VAL A 21 25.12 7.21 34.26
N GLY A 22 24.43 8.09 35.00
CA GLY A 22 24.75 8.35 36.41
C GLY A 22 24.10 7.43 37.46
N LEU A 23 22.98 6.77 37.14
CA LEU A 23 22.14 6.06 38.13
C LEU A 23 22.10 4.53 37.94
N LEU A 24 23.08 3.97 37.23
CA LEU A 24 23.04 2.60 36.68
C LEU A 24 23.85 1.57 37.47
N LEU A 25 24.54 1.94 38.55
CA LEU A 25 25.48 1.04 39.23
C LEU A 25 24.99 0.45 40.57
N LEU A 26 23.91 0.97 41.17
CA LEU A 26 23.36 0.45 42.44
C LEU A 26 22.00 -0.27 42.29
N ALA A 27 21.35 -0.23 41.12
CA ALA A 27 20.11 -0.95 40.83
C ALA A 27 20.31 -2.31 40.12
N VAL A 28 21.55 -2.68 39.77
CA VAL A 28 21.87 -3.86 38.94
C VAL A 28 21.86 -5.17 39.74
N LEU A 29 22.03 -5.16 41.07
CA LEU A 29 22.00 -6.40 41.86
C LEU A 29 20.59 -6.85 42.28
N GLY A 30 19.62 -5.93 42.44
CA GLY A 30 18.24 -6.27 42.80
C GLY A 30 17.36 -6.66 41.60
N THR A 31 17.71 -6.21 40.40
CA THR A 31 16.97 -6.49 39.16
C THR A 31 17.33 -7.84 38.53
N ALA A 32 18.54 -8.35 38.74
CA ALA A 32 18.99 -9.60 38.13
C ALA A 32 18.13 -10.83 38.49
N LEU A 33 17.51 -10.87 39.68
CA LEU A 33 16.67 -11.99 40.12
C LEU A 33 15.20 -11.86 39.66
N GLY A 34 14.67 -10.64 39.50
CA GLY A 34 13.31 -10.42 38.97
C GLY A 34 13.23 -10.57 37.44
N PHE A 35 14.29 -10.18 36.73
CA PHE A 35 14.36 -10.29 35.27
C PHE A 35 14.42 -11.75 34.78
N GLY A 36 14.98 -12.68 35.57
CA GLY A 36 15.03 -14.10 35.22
C GLY A 36 13.66 -14.78 35.17
N ILE A 37 12.76 -14.46 36.11
CA ILE A 37 11.43 -15.07 36.22
C ILE A 37 10.49 -14.50 35.13
N ALA A 38 10.53 -13.18 34.89
CA ALA A 38 9.70 -12.51 33.90
C ALA A 38 10.00 -12.89 32.44
N GLN A 39 11.17 -13.49 32.16
CA GLN A 39 11.56 -13.94 30.81
C GLN A 39 11.14 -15.38 30.49
N SER A 40 10.76 -16.16 31.51
CA SER A 40 10.28 -17.54 31.35
C SER A 40 8.77 -17.64 31.13
N THR A 41 8.05 -16.53 31.28
CA THR A 41 6.60 -16.49 31.12
C THR A 41 6.21 -16.70 29.67
N VAL A 42 5.17 -17.51 29.49
CA VAL A 42 4.49 -17.70 28.21
C VAL A 42 3.79 -16.40 27.82
N VAL A 43 3.82 -16.09 26.52
CA VAL A 43 3.22 -14.89 25.93
C VAL A 43 1.83 -15.22 25.40
N THR A 44 0.88 -14.30 25.55
CA THR A 44 -0.42 -14.41 24.86
C THR A 44 -0.36 -13.84 23.45
N GLN A 45 -1.33 -14.19 22.60
CA GLN A 45 -1.41 -13.61 21.25
C GLN A 45 -1.56 -12.08 21.28
N ALA A 46 -2.29 -11.54 22.26
CA ALA A 46 -2.41 -10.08 22.46
C ALA A 46 -1.06 -9.42 22.74
N GLU A 47 -0.26 -9.97 23.65
CA GLU A 47 1.07 -9.45 23.97
C GLU A 47 2.00 -9.51 22.74
N TRP A 48 1.90 -10.57 21.94
CA TRP A 48 2.63 -10.68 20.67
C TRP A 48 2.22 -9.64 19.65
N GLY A 49 0.92 -9.40 19.50
CA GLY A 49 0.38 -8.35 18.65
C GLY A 49 0.98 -6.98 18.98
N VAL A 50 1.02 -6.63 20.28
CA VAL A 50 1.69 -5.39 20.74
C VAL A 50 3.15 -5.34 20.29
N TYR A 51 3.91 -6.42 20.48
CA TYR A 51 5.33 -6.46 20.09
C TYR A 51 5.52 -6.34 18.58
N MET A 52 4.66 -6.96 17.77
CA MET A 52 4.72 -6.86 16.31
C MET A 52 4.37 -5.46 15.82
N THR A 53 3.26 -4.89 16.27
CA THR A 53 2.82 -3.55 15.85
C THR A 53 3.90 -2.51 16.14
N GLN A 54 4.52 -2.55 17.32
CA GLN A 54 5.63 -1.67 17.68
C GLN A 54 6.89 -1.94 16.84
N ALA A 55 7.22 -3.21 16.60
CA ALA A 55 8.39 -3.55 15.79
C ALA A 55 8.25 -3.11 14.33
N LEU A 56 7.02 -3.10 13.81
CA LEU A 56 6.70 -2.70 12.45
C LEU A 56 6.45 -1.18 12.31
N GLY A 57 6.49 -0.42 13.42
CA GLY A 57 6.18 1.02 13.40
C GLY A 57 4.69 1.31 13.13
N LEU A 58 3.80 0.35 13.34
CA LEU A 58 2.36 0.46 13.06
C LEU A 58 1.57 1.03 14.25
N ASP A 59 2.23 1.51 15.30
CA ASP A 59 1.64 2.09 16.51
C ASP A 59 1.30 3.59 16.38
N TRP A 60 1.35 4.11 15.15
CA TRP A 60 0.99 5.49 14.81
C TRP A 60 -0.48 5.80 15.11
N ASN A 61 -0.73 7.00 15.64
CA ASN A 61 -2.05 7.55 15.97
C ASN A 61 -2.97 6.62 16.78
N LEU A 62 -2.40 5.71 17.59
CA LEU A 62 -3.15 4.93 18.58
C LEU A 62 -3.78 5.86 19.64
N PRO A 63 -4.90 5.47 20.27
CA PRO A 63 -5.47 6.21 21.38
C PRO A 63 -4.48 6.30 22.55
N GLN A 64 -4.64 7.30 23.41
CA GLN A 64 -3.72 7.55 24.54
C GLN A 64 -3.57 6.35 25.49
N ASN A 65 -4.60 5.52 25.61
CA ASN A 65 -4.60 4.29 26.39
C ASN A 65 -4.99 3.11 25.49
N PRO A 66 -4.07 2.64 24.63
CA PRO A 66 -4.38 1.61 23.67
C PRO A 66 -4.60 0.26 24.35
N LYS A 67 -5.63 -0.45 23.91
CA LYS A 67 -5.93 -1.81 24.31
C LYS A 67 -5.34 -2.78 23.31
N SER A 68 -5.26 -4.06 23.68
CA SER A 68 -4.74 -5.11 22.80
C SER A 68 -5.48 -5.19 21.46
N GLU A 69 -6.80 -4.95 21.46
CA GLU A 69 -7.61 -4.95 20.25
C GLU A 69 -7.18 -3.85 19.27
N ASP A 70 -6.75 -2.68 19.77
CA ASP A 70 -6.28 -1.57 18.92
C ASP A 70 -5.02 -1.99 18.15
N TYR A 71 -4.09 -2.71 18.80
CA TYR A 71 -2.88 -3.22 18.16
C TYR A 71 -3.16 -4.33 17.15
N LEU A 72 -4.06 -5.25 17.47
CA LEU A 72 -4.43 -6.36 16.59
C LEU A 72 -5.16 -5.84 15.34
N ALA A 73 -6.00 -4.83 15.48
CA ALA A 73 -6.65 -4.16 14.34
C ALA A 73 -5.63 -3.54 13.37
N ARG A 74 -4.46 -3.09 13.85
CA ARG A 74 -3.36 -2.61 12.98
C ARG A 74 -2.67 -3.72 12.19
N LEU A 75 -2.64 -4.93 12.74
CA LEU A 75 -2.00 -6.09 12.09
C LEU A 75 -2.95 -6.78 11.11
N ASP A 76 -4.22 -6.92 11.49
CA ASP A 76 -5.26 -7.43 10.60
C ASP A 76 -5.45 -6.48 9.41
N TRP A 77 -5.63 -5.18 9.68
CA TRP A 77 -5.83 -4.09 8.73
C TRP A 77 -6.51 -4.53 7.42
N THR A 78 -7.70 -5.10 7.54
CA THR A 78 -8.61 -5.46 6.43
C THR A 78 -9.65 -4.39 6.17
N SER A 79 -9.85 -3.48 7.12
CA SER A 79 -10.87 -2.44 7.09
C SER A 79 -10.28 -1.06 7.38
N SER A 80 -11.10 -0.02 7.22
CA SER A 80 -10.67 1.35 7.47
C SER A 80 -10.30 1.57 8.93
N ILE A 81 -9.09 2.06 9.19
CA ILE A 81 -8.67 2.48 10.52
C ILE A 81 -9.02 3.96 10.65
N GLU A 82 -9.89 4.27 11.60
CA GLU A 82 -10.25 5.64 11.98
C GLU A 82 -9.47 6.07 13.22
N PHE A 83 -9.05 7.33 13.25
CA PHE A 83 -8.45 7.93 14.44
C PHE A 83 -8.90 9.39 14.61
N GLU A 84 -8.85 9.87 15.84
CA GLU A 84 -9.21 11.25 16.17
C GLU A 84 -8.19 12.24 15.60
N ALA A 85 -8.68 13.35 15.07
CA ALA A 85 -7.81 14.39 14.54
C ALA A 85 -6.95 15.06 15.62
N SER A 86 -7.33 14.93 16.90
CA SER A 86 -6.55 15.41 18.04
C SER A 86 -5.22 14.66 18.26
N HIS A 87 -4.99 13.52 17.61
CA HIS A 87 -3.75 12.74 17.67
C HIS A 87 -2.63 13.38 16.84
N LEU A 88 -2.26 14.60 17.22
CA LEU A 88 -1.34 15.47 16.50
C LEU A 88 0.13 15.16 16.84
N LEU A 89 0.98 15.26 15.82
CA LEU A 89 2.44 15.28 16.02
C LEU A 89 2.95 16.67 16.42
N ASP A 90 4.13 16.68 17.03
CA ASP A 90 4.87 17.88 17.39
C ASP A 90 5.02 18.83 16.18
N GLY A 91 4.76 20.12 16.40
CA GLY A 91 4.86 21.16 15.37
C GLY A 91 3.51 21.57 14.75
N SER A 92 2.44 20.85 15.07
CA SER A 92 1.08 21.23 14.65
C SER A 92 0.67 22.59 15.23
N THR A 93 0.03 23.44 14.41
CA THR A 93 -0.42 24.79 14.80
C THR A 93 -1.92 24.90 15.03
N VAL A 94 -2.63 23.76 14.98
CA VAL A 94 -4.06 23.65 15.26
C VAL A 94 -4.35 23.58 16.75
N THR A 95 -5.60 23.86 17.13
CA THR A 95 -6.11 23.66 18.48
C THR A 95 -7.04 22.44 18.52
N ALA A 96 -6.81 21.55 19.48
CA ALA A 96 -7.71 20.41 19.74
C ALA A 96 -8.79 20.82 20.75
N GLY A 97 -10.05 20.61 20.38
CA GLY A 97 -11.21 20.77 21.24
C GLY A 97 -11.36 19.61 22.22
N ALA A 98 -12.19 19.81 23.24
CA ALA A 98 -12.51 18.76 24.23
C ALA A 98 -13.28 17.56 23.63
N ASP A 99 -13.82 17.74 22.44
CA ASP A 99 -14.53 16.76 21.62
C ASP A 99 -13.60 16.00 20.65
N GLY A 100 -12.27 16.21 20.75
CA GLY A 100 -11.28 15.57 19.88
C GLY A 100 -11.15 16.20 18.50
N ALA A 101 -11.99 17.19 18.17
CA ALA A 101 -11.92 17.88 16.89
C ALA A 101 -10.79 18.91 16.87
N VAL A 102 -10.14 19.09 15.72
CA VAL A 102 -9.11 20.12 15.53
C VAL A 102 -9.63 21.26 14.67
N GLN A 103 -9.22 22.47 15.03
CA GLN A 103 -9.56 23.70 14.32
C GLN A 103 -8.34 24.62 14.21
N GLY A 104 -8.29 25.37 13.12
CA GLY A 104 -7.31 26.43 12.95
C GLY A 104 -7.58 27.62 13.88
N VAL A 105 -6.50 28.30 14.29
CA VAL A 105 -6.61 29.57 15.00
C VAL A 105 -6.87 30.67 13.96
N PRO A 106 -7.94 31.47 14.07
CA PRO A 106 -8.26 32.49 13.08
C PRO A 106 -7.09 33.42 12.78
N GLY A 107 -6.81 33.65 11.49
CA GLY A 107 -5.74 34.54 11.03
C GLY A 107 -4.32 33.95 11.13
N VAL A 108 -4.17 32.68 11.49
CA VAL A 108 -2.87 31.96 11.51
C VAL A 108 -2.99 30.74 10.60
N PRO A 109 -2.05 30.50 9.66
CA PRO A 109 -1.99 29.26 8.91
C PRO A 109 -1.99 28.06 9.87
N ALA A 110 -3.03 27.25 9.76
CA ALA A 110 -3.28 26.13 10.65
C ALA A 110 -2.89 24.83 9.93
N GLU A 111 -1.94 24.10 10.48
CA GLU A 111 -1.48 22.82 9.91
C GLU A 111 -1.40 21.78 11.03
N ALA A 112 -2.02 20.63 10.77
CA ALA A 112 -1.96 19.45 11.62
C ALA A 112 -1.03 18.41 10.97
N PHE A 113 -0.10 17.87 11.75
CA PHE A 113 0.83 16.84 11.28
C PHE A 113 0.47 15.48 11.86
N TYR A 114 0.56 14.47 11.00
CA TYR A 114 0.29 13.06 11.29
C TYR A 114 1.34 12.19 10.61
N GLU A 115 1.38 10.92 11.02
CA GLU A 115 2.19 9.88 10.39
C GLU A 115 1.29 8.68 10.09
N VAL A 116 1.51 8.07 8.94
CA VAL A 116 0.86 6.82 8.53
C VAL A 116 1.96 5.87 8.13
N ALA A 117 2.06 4.74 8.82
CA ALA A 117 2.96 3.66 8.42
C ALA A 117 2.18 2.55 7.71
N THR A 118 2.72 2.08 6.58
CA THR A 118 2.14 1.03 5.73
C THR A 118 3.07 -0.18 5.68
N LEU A 119 2.52 -1.37 5.89
CA LEU A 119 3.32 -2.59 5.90
C LEU A 119 3.76 -3.03 4.49
N ARG A 120 2.87 -2.87 3.52
CA ARG A 120 3.11 -3.29 2.13
C ARG A 120 2.77 -2.13 1.19
N PRO A 121 3.42 -2.05 0.02
CA PRO A 121 3.09 -1.05 -0.96
C PRO A 121 1.68 -1.29 -1.52
N GLY A 122 1.00 -0.20 -1.87
CA GLY A 122 -0.28 -0.27 -2.58
C GLY A 122 -1.09 1.01 -2.48
N ASP A 123 -2.37 0.90 -2.82
CA ASP A 123 -3.27 2.04 -2.92
C ASP A 123 -4.11 2.18 -1.68
N TYR A 124 -3.80 3.18 -0.86
CA TYR A 124 -4.52 3.44 0.37
C TYR A 124 -5.60 4.49 0.15
N GLY A 125 -6.83 4.17 0.54
CA GLY A 125 -7.92 5.13 0.55
C GLY A 125 -7.81 6.05 1.76
N PHE A 126 -7.98 7.34 1.57
CA PHE A 126 -8.02 8.31 2.66
C PHE A 126 -9.42 8.89 2.76
N ARG A 127 -9.84 9.19 3.99
CA ARG A 127 -11.07 9.96 4.24
C ARG A 127 -10.91 10.88 5.42
N VAL A 128 -11.55 12.04 5.36
CA VAL A 128 -11.48 13.06 6.40
C VAL A 128 -12.89 13.45 6.79
N LYS A 129 -13.20 13.38 8.09
CA LYS A 129 -14.48 13.84 8.63
C LYS A 129 -14.36 15.31 9.02
N MET A 130 -14.89 16.20 8.18
CA MET A 130 -14.70 17.65 8.34
C MET A 130 -15.97 18.46 8.06
N GLY A 131 -16.00 19.71 8.52
CA GLY A 131 -17.04 20.69 8.22
C GLY A 131 -16.57 22.13 8.43
N GLY A 132 -17.40 23.08 7.99
CA GLY A 132 -17.21 24.52 8.21
C GLY A 132 -16.24 25.22 7.25
N GLY A 133 -15.73 24.56 6.21
CA GLY A 133 -14.77 25.17 5.28
C GLY A 133 -14.02 24.19 4.41
N GLY A 134 -12.79 24.55 4.05
CA GLY A 134 -11.90 23.71 3.23
C GLY A 134 -10.61 23.32 3.94
N ALA A 135 -9.94 22.32 3.40
CA ALA A 135 -8.64 21.86 3.87
C ALA A 135 -7.79 21.37 2.68
N ILE A 136 -6.48 21.33 2.87
CA ILE A 136 -5.55 20.69 1.93
C ILE A 136 -4.86 19.54 2.66
N LEU A 137 -5.13 18.31 2.23
CA LEU A 137 -4.43 17.13 2.74
C LEU A 137 -3.21 16.86 1.87
N LYS A 138 -2.04 16.76 2.50
CA LYS A 138 -0.79 16.37 1.86
C LYS A 138 -0.35 15.01 2.39
N VAL A 139 -0.08 14.07 1.50
CA VAL A 139 0.43 12.74 1.86
C VAL A 139 1.36 12.24 0.76
N SER A 140 2.59 11.88 1.12
CA SER A 140 3.62 11.36 0.21
C SER A 140 3.82 12.18 -1.08
N GLY A 141 3.72 13.51 -0.97
CA GLY A 141 3.89 14.46 -2.08
C GLY A 141 2.64 14.72 -2.92
N TYR A 142 1.54 13.99 -2.67
CA TYR A 142 0.23 14.29 -3.24
C TYR A 142 -0.48 15.35 -2.41
N GLU A 143 -1.21 16.24 -3.06
CA GLU A 143 -2.03 17.28 -2.44
C GLU A 143 -3.48 17.15 -2.88
N TYR A 144 -4.39 17.19 -1.92
CA TYR A 144 -5.83 17.06 -2.15
C TYR A 144 -6.58 18.21 -1.50
N GLU A 145 -7.33 18.95 -2.32
CA GLU A 145 -8.22 20.00 -1.85
C GLU A 145 -9.57 19.40 -1.42
N LEU A 146 -9.96 19.67 -0.18
CA LEU A 146 -11.20 19.21 0.43
C LEU A 146 -12.08 20.42 0.73
N PHE A 147 -13.37 20.31 0.45
CA PHE A 147 -14.32 21.39 0.73
C PHE A 147 -15.64 20.83 1.26
N GLN A 148 -15.97 21.20 2.51
CA GLN A 148 -17.24 20.90 3.15
C GLN A 148 -17.78 22.18 3.80
N PRO A 149 -18.64 22.94 3.10
CA PRO A 149 -19.13 24.23 3.59
C PRO A 149 -20.09 24.12 4.78
N ASP A 150 -20.77 22.99 4.92
CA ASP A 150 -21.70 22.75 6.03
C ASP A 150 -20.93 22.70 7.35
N ALA A 151 -21.43 23.38 8.39
CA ALA A 151 -20.83 23.34 9.73
C ALA A 151 -20.87 21.92 10.34
N ALA A 152 -21.83 21.10 9.91
CA ALA A 152 -21.93 19.70 10.32
C ALA A 152 -20.85 18.87 9.63
N ALA A 153 -20.03 18.17 10.42
CA ALA A 153 -18.96 17.36 9.87
C ALA A 153 -19.50 16.15 9.10
N ARG A 154 -18.91 15.88 7.92
CA ARG A 154 -19.21 14.70 7.10
C ARG A 154 -17.91 14.06 6.63
N TRP A 155 -17.96 12.76 6.35
CA TRP A 155 -16.87 12.06 5.69
C TRP A 155 -16.72 12.57 4.26
N MET A 156 -15.50 12.95 3.93
CA MET A 156 -15.04 13.27 2.58
C MET A 156 -14.05 12.19 2.20
N ASP A 157 -14.40 11.37 1.21
CA ASP A 157 -13.51 10.35 0.66
C ASP A 157 -12.57 10.98 -0.37
N LEU A 158 -11.32 10.55 -0.36
CA LEU A 158 -10.29 10.95 -1.30
C LEU A 158 -10.00 9.83 -2.29
N ASP A 159 -9.40 10.19 -3.41
CA ASP A 159 -8.80 9.20 -4.31
C ASP A 159 -7.72 8.39 -3.58
N ARG A 160 -7.51 7.16 -4.03
CA ARG A 160 -6.50 6.30 -3.43
C ARG A 160 -5.09 6.84 -3.71
N VAL A 161 -4.24 6.77 -2.71
CA VAL A 161 -2.85 7.24 -2.75
C VAL A 161 -1.93 6.03 -2.86
N ALA A 162 -1.03 6.04 -3.85
CA ALA A 162 0.06 5.06 -3.90
C ALA A 162 1.01 5.32 -2.73
N LEU A 163 1.08 4.39 -1.78
CA LEU A 163 2.05 4.40 -0.72
C LEU A 163 2.99 3.21 -0.88
N ASP A 164 4.28 3.50 -0.80
CA ASP A 164 5.34 2.53 -0.57
C ASP A 164 5.19 1.90 0.84
N SER A 165 5.95 0.87 1.20
CA SER A 165 5.96 0.40 2.60
C SER A 165 6.83 1.32 3.44
N GLY A 166 6.35 1.71 4.63
CA GLY A 166 7.12 2.56 5.53
C GLY A 166 6.30 3.67 6.12
N ASP A 167 7.01 4.60 6.77
CA ASP A 167 6.42 5.79 7.36
C ASP A 167 6.18 6.86 6.29
N HIS A 168 4.96 7.40 6.26
CA HIS A 168 4.55 8.48 5.37
C HIS A 168 4.12 9.69 6.19
N PRO A 169 4.82 10.83 6.07
CA PRO A 169 4.35 12.06 6.69
C PRO A 169 3.08 12.53 6.00
N MET A 170 2.12 12.94 6.81
CA MET A 170 0.85 13.49 6.36
C MET A 170 0.62 14.84 7.03
N SER A 171 0.19 15.85 6.27
CA SER A 171 -0.19 17.14 6.85
C SER A 171 -1.54 17.60 6.34
N LEU A 172 -2.31 18.24 7.21
CA LEU A 172 -3.63 18.76 6.90
C LEU A 172 -3.65 20.26 7.19
N MET A 173 -3.63 21.06 6.13
CA MET A 173 -3.74 22.50 6.23
C MET A 173 -5.22 22.89 6.30
N LEU A 174 -5.62 23.58 7.36
CA LEU A 174 -7.00 23.99 7.60
C LEU A 174 -7.20 25.46 7.19
N ILE A 175 -8.23 25.70 6.40
CA ILE A 175 -8.72 27.06 6.14
C ILE A 175 -9.49 27.55 7.38
N ASP A 176 -9.52 28.86 7.60
CA ASP A 176 -10.26 29.49 8.69
C ASP A 176 -11.72 28.99 8.75
N GLY A 177 -12.16 28.57 9.94
CA GLY A 177 -13.50 28.03 10.18
C GLY A 177 -13.63 26.51 9.97
N THR A 178 -12.62 25.86 9.38
CA THR A 178 -12.62 24.42 9.19
C THR A 178 -12.41 23.67 10.50
N ARG A 179 -13.27 22.67 10.73
CA ARG A 179 -13.21 21.73 11.84
C ARG A 179 -13.05 20.32 11.30
N VAL A 180 -12.11 19.56 11.86
CA VAL A 180 -11.85 18.16 11.50
C VAL A 180 -12.00 17.30 12.73
N GLU A 181 -12.83 16.26 12.66
CA GLU A 181 -13.10 15.36 13.79
C GLU A 181 -12.22 14.11 13.71
N ASN A 182 -12.15 13.49 12.54
CA ASN A 182 -11.51 12.19 12.34
C ASN A 182 -10.81 12.11 11.00
N LEU A 183 -9.81 11.24 10.94
CA LEU A 183 -9.18 10.77 9.72
C LEU A 183 -9.38 9.26 9.63
N GLY A 184 -9.50 8.75 8.41
CA GLY A 184 -9.62 7.33 8.13
C GLY A 184 -8.65 6.92 7.04
N VAL A 185 -8.01 5.76 7.22
CA VAL A 185 -7.12 5.15 6.22
C VAL A 185 -7.59 3.74 5.94
N THR A 186 -7.90 3.48 4.68
CA THR A 186 -8.38 2.19 4.18
C THR A 186 -7.26 1.51 3.40
N PRO A 187 -6.90 0.25 3.74
CA PRO A 187 -5.83 -0.48 3.08
C PRO A 187 -6.27 -0.97 1.68
N PRO A 188 -5.33 -1.33 0.79
CA PRO A 188 -5.63 -2.18 -0.35
C PRO A 188 -5.99 -3.61 0.10
N CYS A 189 -6.48 -4.45 -0.82
CA CYS A 189 -6.70 -5.86 -0.54
C CYS A 189 -5.37 -6.57 -0.29
N MET A 190 -4.97 -6.65 0.96
CA MET A 190 -3.72 -7.29 1.37
C MET A 190 -4.02 -8.45 2.30
N LEU A 191 -3.06 -9.37 2.38
CA LEU A 191 -3.05 -10.41 3.39
C LEU A 191 -2.93 -9.77 4.79
N ALA A 192 -3.94 -10.02 5.62
CA ALA A 192 -3.93 -9.65 7.02
C ALA A 192 -2.78 -10.36 7.75
N VAL A 193 -2.07 -9.62 8.61
CA VAL A 193 -1.09 -10.21 9.52
C VAL A 193 -1.83 -10.81 10.70
N GLU A 194 -2.37 -12.01 10.48
CA GLU A 194 -3.11 -12.77 11.46
C GLU A 194 -2.78 -14.27 11.37
N PRO A 195 -3.00 -15.06 12.43
CA PRO A 195 -2.94 -16.51 12.34
C PRO A 195 -4.15 -17.09 11.60
N ASP A 196 -4.06 -18.37 11.24
CA ASP A 196 -5.19 -19.11 10.69
C ASP A 196 -6.38 -19.10 11.66
N GLY A 197 -7.54 -18.61 11.20
CA GLY A 197 -8.74 -18.48 12.01
C GLY A 197 -8.79 -17.22 12.90
N GLY A 198 -7.88 -16.27 12.66
CA GLY A 198 -7.89 -14.94 13.27
C GLY A 198 -7.30 -14.90 14.68
N TRP A 199 -7.10 -13.67 15.16
CA TRP A 199 -6.50 -13.42 16.46
C TRP A 199 -7.39 -13.87 17.63
N ARG A 200 -6.78 -14.55 18.61
CA ARG A 200 -7.42 -14.96 19.87
C ARG A 200 -6.65 -14.37 21.05
N PRO A 201 -6.97 -13.13 21.47
CA PRO A 201 -6.12 -12.30 22.34
C PRO A 201 -5.64 -12.97 23.63
N LEU A 202 -6.51 -13.77 24.27
CA LEU A 202 -6.25 -14.41 25.56
C LEU A 202 -5.60 -15.79 25.45
N GLU A 203 -5.52 -16.37 24.25
CA GLU A 203 -4.86 -17.66 24.05
C GLU A 203 -3.34 -17.52 24.12
N THR A 204 -2.70 -18.63 24.49
CA THR A 204 -1.24 -18.74 24.47
C THR A 204 -0.71 -18.64 23.04
N LEU A 205 0.36 -17.85 22.85
CA LEU A 205 1.11 -17.81 21.60
C LEU A 205 1.89 -19.13 21.44
N THR A 206 1.73 -19.80 20.31
CA THR A 206 2.55 -20.95 19.89
C THR A 206 3.52 -20.56 18.78
N TYR A 207 4.56 -21.36 18.55
CA TYR A 207 5.51 -21.09 17.47
C TYR A 207 4.87 -21.18 16.08
N LYS A 208 3.83 -22.02 15.88
CA LYS A 208 3.01 -22.02 14.66
C LYS A 208 2.43 -20.64 14.38
N ILE A 209 1.73 -20.05 15.35
CA ILE A 209 1.10 -18.74 15.21
C ILE A 209 2.15 -17.65 14.98
N MET A 210 3.26 -17.71 15.71
CA MET A 210 4.36 -16.77 15.52
C MET A 210 4.98 -16.89 14.12
N ALA A 211 5.15 -18.10 13.60
CA ALA A 211 5.70 -18.33 12.25
C ALA A 211 4.80 -17.77 11.15
N VAL A 212 3.49 -18.06 11.21
CA VAL A 212 2.50 -17.53 10.25
C VAL A 212 2.52 -16.00 10.26
N THR A 213 2.38 -15.39 11.44
CA THR A 213 2.33 -13.92 11.56
C THR A 213 3.64 -13.26 11.15
N LEU A 214 4.81 -13.85 11.46
CA LEU A 214 6.10 -13.36 10.98
C LEU A 214 6.23 -13.44 9.45
N ALA A 215 5.82 -14.56 8.85
CA ALA A 215 5.86 -14.72 7.40
C ALA A 215 4.98 -13.69 6.71
N ARG A 216 3.74 -13.52 7.18
CA ARG A 216 2.82 -12.51 6.65
C ARG A 216 3.32 -11.08 6.83
N ALA A 217 3.94 -10.77 7.97
CA ALA A 217 4.52 -9.45 8.20
C ALA A 217 5.70 -9.13 7.26
N LEU A 218 6.39 -10.16 6.77
CA LEU A 218 7.59 -10.02 5.95
C LEU A 218 7.36 -10.34 4.47
N ASP A 219 6.11 -10.60 4.06
CA ASP A 219 5.75 -11.01 2.69
C ASP A 219 6.56 -12.24 2.22
N LEU A 220 6.73 -13.22 3.12
CA LEU A 220 7.48 -14.46 2.86
C LEU A 220 6.61 -15.57 2.27
N GLU A 221 5.30 -15.36 2.15
CA GLU A 221 4.39 -16.40 1.68
C GLU A 221 4.65 -16.81 0.23
N LYS A 222 5.34 -15.96 -0.55
CA LYS A 222 5.82 -16.29 -1.89
C LYS A 222 6.99 -17.27 -1.90
N GLU A 223 7.68 -17.43 -0.78
CA GLU A 223 8.82 -18.36 -0.60
C GLU A 223 8.36 -19.73 -0.07
N LEU A 224 7.07 -19.88 0.24
CA LEU A 224 6.49 -21.18 0.58
C LEU A 224 6.62 -22.15 -0.62
N PRO A 225 6.70 -23.47 -0.39
CA PRO A 225 6.77 -24.41 -1.49
C PRO A 225 5.55 -24.35 -2.39
N GLU A 226 5.72 -24.73 -3.64
CA GLU A 226 4.62 -24.86 -4.59
C GLU A 226 3.72 -26.03 -4.20
N ALA A 227 2.41 -25.82 -4.24
CA ALA A 227 1.39 -26.84 -4.02
C ALA A 227 0.49 -26.94 -5.26
N GLY A 228 0.31 -28.14 -5.81
CA GLY A 228 -0.49 -28.32 -7.03
C GLY A 228 0.14 -27.72 -8.29
N ASN A 229 -0.65 -27.58 -9.36
CA ASN A 229 -0.16 -27.11 -10.65
C ASN A 229 -0.28 -25.58 -10.79
N ALA A 230 0.74 -24.95 -11.39
CA ALA A 230 0.67 -23.56 -11.81
C ALA A 230 -0.39 -23.34 -12.90
N LEU A 231 -1.15 -22.27 -12.75
CA LEU A 231 -1.96 -21.70 -13.83
C LEU A 231 -1.11 -20.69 -14.61
N ARG A 232 -1.05 -20.85 -15.92
CA ARG A 232 -0.22 -20.01 -16.79
C ARG A 232 -1.11 -19.19 -17.72
N ILE A 233 -0.98 -17.87 -17.61
CA ILE A 233 -1.69 -16.89 -18.44
C ILE A 233 -0.67 -16.26 -19.38
N ARG A 234 -0.81 -16.45 -20.69
CA ARG A 234 0.11 -15.87 -21.67
C ARG A 234 -0.26 -14.42 -21.99
N GLY A 235 0.72 -13.62 -22.43
CA GLY A 235 0.50 -12.21 -22.80
C GLY A 235 -0.59 -12.04 -23.85
N GLU A 236 -0.73 -12.98 -24.80
CA GLU A 236 -1.78 -12.97 -25.83
C GLU A 236 -3.21 -13.15 -25.30
N GLU A 237 -3.37 -13.65 -24.07
CA GLU A 237 -4.68 -13.84 -23.43
C GLU A 237 -5.20 -12.55 -22.78
N PHE A 238 -4.34 -11.53 -22.66
CA PHE A 238 -4.72 -10.22 -22.16
C PHE A 238 -5.52 -9.43 -23.20
N ARG A 239 -6.71 -9.00 -22.81
CA ARG A 239 -7.52 -8.07 -23.59
C ARG A 239 -7.12 -6.64 -23.22
N ARG A 240 -6.67 -5.86 -24.20
CA ARG A 240 -6.37 -4.44 -24.03
C ARG A 240 -7.63 -3.68 -23.62
N THR A 241 -7.52 -2.87 -22.58
CA THR A 241 -8.60 -2.00 -22.07
C THR A 241 -8.36 -0.56 -22.49
N PHE A 242 -7.10 -0.12 -22.48
CA PHE A 242 -6.72 1.26 -22.83
C PHE A 242 -5.36 1.33 -23.55
N VAL A 243 -5.21 2.28 -24.47
CA VAL A 243 -3.93 2.64 -25.10
C VAL A 243 -3.74 4.17 -25.06
N TYR A 244 -2.73 4.67 -24.33
CA TYR A 244 -2.36 6.09 -24.36
C TYR A 244 -1.16 6.31 -25.31
N PRO A 245 -1.29 7.13 -26.36
CA PRO A 245 -0.15 7.52 -27.17
C PRO A 245 0.82 8.35 -26.33
N PHE A 246 2.07 7.89 -26.21
CA PHE A 246 3.09 8.63 -25.46
C PHE A 246 3.85 9.61 -26.35
N GLU A 247 4.15 9.24 -27.59
CA GLU A 247 4.86 10.08 -28.57
C GLU A 247 3.88 10.82 -29.52
N GLU A 248 4.29 12.01 -29.97
CA GLU A 248 3.50 12.84 -30.89
C GLU A 248 3.54 12.23 -32.30
N GLY A 249 2.38 11.87 -32.85
CA GLY A 249 2.26 11.18 -34.13
C GLY A 249 2.28 9.65 -34.05
N ALA A 250 2.38 9.06 -32.85
CA ALA A 250 2.06 7.65 -32.66
C ALA A 250 0.57 7.44 -32.97
N GLU A 251 0.26 6.75 -34.08
CA GLU A 251 -1.12 6.37 -34.39
C GLU A 251 -1.62 5.41 -33.31
N SER A 252 -2.82 5.68 -32.78
CA SER A 252 -3.50 4.78 -31.83
C SER A 252 -3.70 3.38 -32.41
N ASP A 253 -3.70 3.25 -33.74
CA ASP A 253 -3.96 2.01 -34.47
C ASP A 253 -2.69 1.19 -34.74
N ASP A 254 -1.48 1.73 -34.51
CA ASP A 254 -0.22 1.00 -34.69
C ASP A 254 0.22 0.22 -33.43
N VAL A 255 -0.73 -0.06 -32.53
CA VAL A 255 -0.54 -1.09 -31.51
C VAL A 255 -0.80 -2.45 -32.15
N THR A 256 0.18 -2.92 -32.91
CA THR A 256 0.19 -4.28 -33.43
C THR A 256 0.05 -5.25 -32.24
N VAL A 257 -1.03 -6.03 -32.20
CA VAL A 257 -0.89 -7.38 -31.63
C VAL A 257 0.05 -8.04 -32.62
N SER A 258 1.28 -8.31 -32.24
CA SER A 258 2.13 -9.20 -33.03
C SER A 258 1.45 -10.57 -32.97
N THR A 259 0.43 -10.77 -33.80
CA THR A 259 -0.14 -12.07 -34.09
C THR A 259 0.92 -12.77 -34.93
N ALA A 260 1.87 -13.42 -34.26
CA ALA A 260 2.76 -14.45 -34.80
C ALA A 260 3.14 -14.25 -36.28
N SER A 261 4.13 -13.41 -36.57
CA SER A 261 4.76 -13.40 -37.90
C SER A 261 6.27 -13.58 -37.87
N ASP A 262 6.92 -13.50 -36.71
CA ASP A 262 8.28 -13.98 -36.53
C ASP A 262 8.23 -15.22 -35.65
N GLU A 263 8.58 -16.38 -36.21
CA GLU A 263 8.74 -17.66 -35.49
C GLU A 263 9.79 -17.59 -34.34
N ASN A 264 10.41 -16.43 -34.14
CA ASN A 264 11.40 -16.14 -33.10
C ASN A 264 10.97 -15.06 -32.09
N ASP A 265 9.81 -14.40 -32.22
CA ASP A 265 9.34 -13.44 -31.21
C ASP A 265 8.37 -14.15 -30.25
N PRO A 266 8.77 -14.45 -29.01
CA PRO A 266 7.92 -15.14 -28.07
C PRO A 266 6.61 -14.37 -27.81
N PHE A 267 5.57 -15.10 -27.43
CA PHE A 267 4.15 -14.72 -27.37
C PHE A 267 3.81 -13.56 -26.42
N TRP A 268 4.18 -12.33 -26.78
CA TRP A 268 4.21 -11.20 -25.86
C TRP A 268 3.06 -10.21 -26.08
N LEU A 269 2.47 -9.72 -24.99
CA LEU A 269 1.75 -8.45 -25.00
C LEU A 269 2.79 -7.32 -25.04
N SER A 270 2.80 -6.52 -26.10
CA SER A 270 3.72 -5.40 -26.28
C SER A 270 3.00 -4.06 -26.14
N ALA A 271 3.63 -3.12 -25.43
CA ALA A 271 3.15 -1.74 -25.32
C ALA A 271 3.59 -0.85 -26.51
N GLY A 272 4.59 -1.27 -27.29
CA GLY A 272 5.14 -0.48 -28.39
C GLY A 272 5.62 0.90 -27.90
N PRO A 273 5.33 2.01 -28.60
CA PRO A 273 5.65 3.36 -28.13
C PRO A 273 4.62 3.91 -27.13
N ASN A 274 3.60 3.15 -26.76
CA ASN A 274 2.43 3.62 -26.01
C ASN A 274 2.43 3.13 -24.57
N ILE A 275 1.56 3.70 -23.74
CA ILE A 275 1.17 3.06 -22.48
C ILE A 275 -0.04 2.16 -22.78
N VAL A 276 0.03 0.89 -22.41
CA VAL A 276 -1.04 -0.08 -22.67
C VAL A 276 -1.55 -0.63 -21.35
N SER A 277 -2.85 -0.49 -21.08
CA SER A 277 -3.54 -1.25 -20.04
C SER A 277 -4.24 -2.44 -20.65
N ALA A 278 -4.10 -3.61 -20.02
CA ALA A 278 -4.72 -4.85 -20.49
C ALA A 278 -5.13 -5.72 -19.32
N VAL A 279 -6.20 -6.50 -19.51
CA VAL A 279 -6.82 -7.32 -18.48
C VAL A 279 -6.90 -8.78 -18.92
N ALA A 280 -6.59 -9.69 -18.01
CA ALA A 280 -6.85 -11.12 -18.16
C ALA A 280 -7.69 -11.62 -16.98
N ARG A 281 -8.42 -12.70 -17.23
CA ARG A 281 -9.24 -13.38 -16.21
C ARG A 281 -8.77 -14.80 -16.07
N PHE A 282 -8.84 -15.29 -14.84
CA PHE A 282 -8.40 -16.64 -14.53
C PHE A 282 -9.24 -17.19 -13.38
N GLU A 283 -9.30 -18.51 -13.27
CA GLU A 283 -10.09 -19.19 -12.24
C GLU A 283 -9.18 -20.04 -11.37
N VAL A 284 -9.35 -19.95 -10.06
CA VAL A 284 -8.68 -20.83 -9.09
C VAL A 284 -9.69 -21.77 -8.45
N SER A 285 -9.32 -23.05 -8.35
CA SER A 285 -10.24 -24.12 -7.94
C SER A 285 -10.50 -24.19 -6.43
N GLU A 286 -9.57 -23.68 -5.63
CA GLU A 286 -9.60 -23.78 -4.17
C GLU A 286 -9.15 -22.47 -3.57
N LYS A 287 -9.71 -22.14 -2.40
CA LYS A 287 -9.21 -21.05 -1.59
C LYS A 287 -7.80 -21.36 -1.09
N GLY A 288 -6.90 -20.38 -1.11
CA GLY A 288 -5.59 -20.52 -0.51
C GLY A 288 -4.64 -19.38 -0.82
N ILE A 289 -3.38 -19.58 -0.44
CA ILE A 289 -2.30 -18.65 -0.75
C ILE A 289 -1.73 -18.98 -2.13
N TYR A 290 -1.62 -17.97 -2.99
CA TYR A 290 -1.09 -18.05 -4.33
C TYR A 290 0.03 -17.03 -4.49
N SER A 291 1.13 -17.44 -5.13
CA SER A 291 2.10 -16.51 -5.67
C SER A 291 1.77 -16.18 -7.12
N ILE A 292 1.95 -14.92 -7.49
CA ILE A 292 1.84 -14.45 -8.86
C ILE A 292 3.21 -13.99 -9.32
N GLU A 293 3.74 -14.68 -10.33
CA GLU A 293 5.05 -14.40 -10.93
C GLU A 293 4.87 -13.94 -12.38
N ALA A 294 5.37 -12.76 -12.71
CA ALA A 294 5.34 -12.25 -14.08
C ALA A 294 6.71 -12.39 -14.75
N THR A 295 6.71 -12.81 -16.02
CA THR A 295 7.87 -12.74 -16.90
C THR A 295 7.65 -11.61 -17.89
N TYR A 296 8.37 -10.50 -17.73
CA TYR A 296 8.24 -9.31 -18.55
C TYR A 296 9.58 -8.61 -18.76
N PHE A 297 9.62 -7.72 -19.74
CA PHE A 297 10.71 -6.79 -20.01
C PHE A 297 10.18 -5.37 -19.87
N SER A 298 10.89 -4.52 -19.13
CA SER A 298 10.56 -3.09 -19.07
C SER A 298 11.73 -2.26 -18.54
N THR A 299 12.02 -1.12 -19.15
CA THR A 299 12.98 -0.13 -18.63
C THR A 299 12.37 0.85 -17.62
N THR A 300 11.05 0.80 -17.47
CA THR A 300 10.25 1.65 -16.59
C THR A 300 9.41 0.76 -15.66
N PRO A 301 9.02 1.20 -14.46
CA PRO A 301 8.16 0.40 -13.60
C PRO A 301 6.86 -0.05 -14.28
N VAL A 302 6.41 -1.28 -14.00
CA VAL A 302 5.15 -1.84 -14.50
C VAL A 302 4.14 -1.84 -13.37
N ARG A 303 2.89 -1.47 -13.65
CA ARG A 303 1.81 -1.46 -12.66
C ARG A 303 0.89 -2.65 -12.88
N TRP A 304 0.50 -3.28 -11.79
CA TRP A 304 -0.39 -4.43 -11.72
C TRP A 304 -1.57 -4.09 -10.83
N ASN A 305 -2.75 -4.55 -11.19
CA ASN A 305 -3.95 -4.43 -10.37
C ASN A 305 -4.68 -5.78 -10.31
N MET A 306 -4.88 -6.32 -9.11
CA MET A 306 -5.63 -7.55 -8.88
C MET A 306 -6.98 -7.23 -8.27
N ASP A 307 -8.05 -7.77 -8.88
CA ASP A 307 -9.43 -7.64 -8.44
C ASP A 307 -9.84 -6.19 -8.10
N ARG A 308 -9.20 -5.23 -8.79
CA ARG A 308 -9.39 -3.77 -8.65
C ARG A 308 -9.08 -3.21 -7.27
N CYS A 309 -8.45 -3.98 -6.39
CA CYS A 309 -8.27 -3.56 -5.01
C CYS A 309 -6.84 -3.70 -4.51
N LEU A 310 -5.99 -4.47 -5.19
CA LEU A 310 -4.56 -4.50 -4.92
C LEU A 310 -3.77 -3.97 -6.11
N ARG A 311 -3.18 -2.79 -5.95
CA ARG A 311 -2.22 -2.24 -6.91
C ARG A 311 -0.79 -2.50 -6.46
N VAL A 312 0.05 -3.02 -7.34
CA VAL A 312 1.48 -3.24 -7.11
C VAL A 312 2.29 -2.65 -8.26
N VAL A 313 3.42 -2.05 -7.94
CA VAL A 313 4.37 -1.53 -8.94
C VAL A 313 5.66 -2.34 -8.85
N THR A 314 6.06 -2.90 -9.99
CA THR A 314 7.29 -3.69 -10.11
C THR A 314 8.38 -2.88 -10.76
N CYS A 315 9.62 -3.11 -10.32
CA CYS A 315 10.79 -2.39 -10.82
C CYS A 315 11.09 -2.68 -12.31
N PRO A 316 11.85 -1.79 -12.97
CA PRO A 316 12.41 -2.08 -14.29
C PRO A 316 13.21 -3.38 -14.30
N VAL A 317 13.04 -4.18 -15.34
CA VAL A 317 13.79 -5.42 -15.59
C VAL A 317 14.46 -5.29 -16.96
N VAL A 318 15.80 -5.16 -16.95
CA VAL A 318 16.61 -4.96 -18.17
C VAL A 318 17.31 -6.28 -18.58
N PRO A 319 17.30 -6.67 -19.86
CA PRO A 319 17.90 -7.89 -20.37
C PRO A 319 19.40 -7.92 -20.09
N GLY A 320 19.92 -9.10 -19.75
CA GLY A 320 21.35 -9.31 -19.50
C GLY A 320 21.78 -9.13 -18.03
N GLN A 321 20.88 -8.69 -17.14
CA GLN A 321 21.03 -9.00 -15.73
C GLN A 321 20.61 -10.47 -15.55
N SER A 322 21.61 -11.36 -15.49
CA SER A 322 21.44 -12.81 -15.32
C SER A 322 20.78 -13.11 -13.98
N GLY A 323 19.46 -13.19 -14.03
CA GLY A 323 18.55 -13.31 -12.90
C GLY A 323 17.32 -12.50 -13.28
N GLY A 324 16.55 -12.97 -14.27
CA GLY A 324 15.30 -12.34 -14.66
C GLY A 324 14.46 -12.17 -13.41
N ASP A 325 14.36 -10.92 -12.94
CA ASP A 325 13.89 -10.60 -11.61
C ASP A 325 12.40 -10.90 -11.57
N ARG A 326 12.06 -12.13 -11.13
CA ARG A 326 10.69 -12.57 -10.90
C ARG A 326 10.19 -11.81 -9.70
N ARG A 327 9.41 -10.76 -9.92
CA ARG A 327 8.64 -10.15 -8.85
C ARG A 327 7.47 -11.10 -8.56
N SER A 328 7.63 -11.87 -7.50
CA SER A 328 6.57 -12.67 -6.91
C SER A 328 5.82 -11.82 -5.88
N LEU A 329 4.49 -11.87 -5.96
CA LEU A 329 3.58 -11.35 -4.95
C LEU A 329 2.78 -12.51 -4.39
N ALA A 330 2.58 -12.58 -3.08
CA ALA A 330 1.69 -13.56 -2.48
C ALA A 330 0.35 -12.94 -2.10
N LEU A 331 -0.74 -13.64 -2.43
CA LEU A 331 -2.13 -13.25 -2.21
C LEU A 331 -2.94 -14.43 -1.69
N GLU A 332 -3.97 -14.14 -0.90
CA GLU A 332 -5.03 -15.10 -0.64
C GLU A 332 -6.11 -14.90 -1.69
N LEU A 333 -6.41 -15.96 -2.43
CA LEU A 333 -7.48 -15.98 -3.40
C LEU A 333 -8.56 -16.94 -2.88
N ASP A 334 -9.81 -16.51 -2.94
CA ASP A 334 -10.96 -17.41 -2.76
C ASP A 334 -11.12 -18.30 -4.01
N ALA A 335 -11.89 -19.38 -3.92
CA ALA A 335 -12.19 -20.17 -5.12
C ALA A 335 -13.11 -19.38 -6.06
N GLY A 336 -12.79 -19.34 -7.36
CA GLY A 336 -13.60 -18.65 -8.37
C GLY A 336 -12.78 -17.85 -9.39
N GLU A 337 -13.49 -16.95 -10.08
CA GLU A 337 -12.94 -16.07 -11.13
C GLU A 337 -12.27 -14.84 -10.51
N HIS A 338 -11.08 -14.52 -10.99
CA HIS A 338 -10.27 -13.35 -10.63
C HIS A 338 -9.88 -12.56 -11.88
N GLU A 339 -9.59 -11.27 -11.69
CA GLU A 339 -9.22 -10.34 -12.74
C GLU A 339 -7.84 -9.73 -12.42
N ILE A 340 -6.89 -9.87 -13.35
CA ILE A 340 -5.58 -9.20 -13.29
C ILE A 340 -5.47 -8.19 -14.43
N GLU A 341 -5.23 -6.94 -14.07
CA GLU A 341 -4.91 -5.86 -15.00
C GLU A 341 -3.42 -5.50 -14.90
N VAL A 342 -2.82 -5.23 -16.04
CA VAL A 342 -1.44 -4.76 -16.18
C VAL A 342 -1.41 -3.48 -16.99
N THR A 343 -0.70 -2.47 -16.49
CA THR A 343 -0.38 -1.26 -17.23
C THR A 343 1.11 -1.27 -17.58
N LEU A 344 1.38 -1.47 -18.87
CA LEU A 344 2.70 -1.54 -19.44
C LEU A 344 3.14 -0.14 -19.94
N PRO A 345 4.32 0.37 -19.52
CA PRO A 345 4.90 1.59 -20.08
C PRO A 345 5.39 1.38 -21.52
N PRO A 346 5.72 2.46 -22.24
CA PRO A 346 6.36 2.38 -23.56
C PRO A 346 7.59 1.47 -23.55
N GLY A 347 7.68 0.62 -24.56
CA GLY A 347 8.75 -0.35 -24.78
C GLY A 347 8.62 -1.62 -23.93
N ALA A 348 7.72 -1.65 -22.94
CA ALA A 348 7.52 -2.82 -22.11
C ALA A 348 6.80 -3.93 -22.87
N LYS A 349 7.13 -5.16 -22.50
CA LYS A 349 6.53 -6.36 -23.06
C LYS A 349 6.32 -7.43 -21.99
N LEU A 350 5.21 -8.14 -22.03
CA LEU A 350 4.81 -9.19 -21.09
C LEU A 350 4.71 -10.54 -21.81
N ASP A 351 5.50 -11.53 -21.39
CA ASP A 351 5.44 -12.91 -21.91
C ASP A 351 4.29 -13.68 -21.26
N ARG A 352 4.31 -13.77 -19.93
CA ARG A 352 3.35 -14.58 -19.18
C ARG A 352 3.27 -14.19 -17.72
N ILE A 353 2.21 -14.66 -17.09
CA ILE A 353 2.01 -14.70 -15.65
C ILE A 353 1.79 -16.15 -15.23
N GLU A 354 2.40 -16.52 -14.10
CA GLU A 354 2.27 -17.80 -13.47
C GLU A 354 1.61 -17.60 -12.09
N VAL A 355 0.44 -18.22 -11.90
CA VAL A 355 -0.31 -18.20 -10.66
C VAL A 355 -0.17 -19.58 -10.02
N GLN A 356 0.64 -19.66 -8.97
CA GLN A 356 1.05 -20.91 -8.35
C GLN A 356 0.58 -20.93 -6.89
N ARG A 357 -0.23 -21.94 -6.53
CA ARG A 357 -0.64 -22.14 -5.14
C ARG A 357 0.57 -22.53 -4.30
N ARG A 358 0.57 -22.08 -3.05
CA ARG A 358 1.63 -22.29 -2.06
C ARG A 358 1.17 -23.21 -0.93
N ASP A 359 2.07 -24.06 -0.44
CA ASP A 359 1.84 -24.88 0.74
C ASP A 359 1.87 -23.99 1.99
N SER A 360 0.68 -23.78 2.57
CA SER A 360 0.45 -22.95 3.75
C SER A 360 0.39 -23.79 5.04
N SER A 361 0.97 -24.98 5.05
CA SER A 361 1.08 -25.79 6.26
C SER A 361 1.97 -25.11 7.31
N ALA A 362 1.71 -25.42 8.58
CA ALA A 362 2.45 -24.87 9.71
C ALA A 362 3.96 -25.18 9.64
N GLU A 363 4.31 -26.35 9.14
CA GLU A 363 5.70 -26.80 8.97
C GLU A 363 6.45 -25.89 7.99
N GLU A 364 5.81 -25.56 6.87
CA GLU A 364 6.42 -24.70 5.85
C GLU A 364 6.56 -23.24 6.32
N TYR A 365 5.58 -22.72 7.07
CA TYR A 365 5.74 -21.42 7.72
C TYR A 365 6.90 -21.39 8.72
N LEU A 366 7.05 -22.43 9.54
CA LEU A 366 8.17 -22.55 10.47
C LEU A 366 9.50 -22.59 9.72
N ARG A 367 9.57 -23.34 8.62
CA ARG A 367 10.77 -23.43 7.78
C ARG A 367 11.14 -22.08 7.20
N VAL A 368 10.22 -21.42 6.48
CA VAL A 368 10.50 -20.14 5.80
C VAL A 368 10.87 -19.04 6.80
N ALA A 369 10.17 -18.95 7.94
CA ALA A 369 10.55 -18.00 8.98
C ALA A 369 11.91 -18.35 9.61
N SER A 370 12.26 -19.63 9.75
CA SER A 370 13.58 -20.04 10.23
C SER A 370 14.71 -19.74 9.24
N ASP A 371 14.44 -19.86 7.93
CA ASP A 371 15.37 -19.52 6.85
C ASP A 371 15.70 -18.01 6.85
N GLU A 372 14.73 -17.16 7.21
CA GLU A 372 14.97 -15.73 7.49
C GLU A 372 15.70 -15.46 8.82
N GLY A 373 16.10 -16.52 9.53
CA GLY A 373 16.93 -16.51 10.73
C GLY A 373 16.18 -16.22 12.03
N PHE A 374 14.87 -16.42 12.06
CA PHE A 374 14.11 -16.48 13.31
C PHE A 374 14.41 -17.80 14.03
N LYS A 375 14.50 -17.76 15.36
CA LYS A 375 14.75 -18.96 16.17
C LYS A 375 13.41 -19.47 16.71
N LEU A 376 12.86 -20.46 16.03
CA LEU A 376 11.55 -21.04 16.34
C LEU A 376 11.73 -22.43 16.99
N GLY A 377 10.80 -22.78 17.89
CA GLY A 377 10.69 -24.12 18.48
C GLY A 377 9.69 -24.98 17.70
N ASP A 378 9.20 -26.04 18.34
CA ASP A 378 8.19 -26.92 17.75
C ASP A 378 6.84 -26.19 17.60
N ALA A 379 6.05 -26.55 16.58
CA ALA A 379 4.83 -25.84 16.18
C ALA A 379 3.87 -25.51 17.34
N ASP A 380 3.61 -26.49 18.21
CA ASP A 380 2.65 -26.36 19.32
C ASP A 380 3.31 -25.93 20.65
N GLU A 381 4.63 -25.70 20.66
CA GLU A 381 5.33 -25.24 21.86
C GLU A 381 4.92 -23.79 22.21
N PRO A 382 4.58 -23.50 23.47
CA PRO A 382 4.32 -22.14 23.93
C PRO A 382 5.53 -21.22 23.77
N VAL A 383 5.34 -20.04 23.18
CA VAL A 383 6.39 -19.05 23.00
C VAL A 383 6.65 -18.33 24.32
N ARG A 384 7.91 -18.31 24.73
CA ARG A 384 8.36 -17.56 25.91
C ARG A 384 8.61 -16.09 25.55
N ARG A 385 8.41 -15.19 26.52
CA ARG A 385 8.59 -13.74 26.33
C ARG A 385 9.94 -13.35 25.74
N ARG A 386 11.03 -13.99 26.20
CA ARG A 386 12.37 -13.73 25.65
C ARG A 386 12.47 -13.98 24.15
N ASP A 387 11.75 -14.98 23.63
CA ASP A 387 11.83 -15.43 22.25
C ASP A 387 10.93 -14.55 21.37
N ALA A 388 9.73 -14.20 21.85
CA ALA A 388 8.86 -13.20 21.23
C ALA A 388 9.55 -11.83 21.07
N VAL A 389 10.14 -11.29 22.15
CA VAL A 389 10.86 -10.00 22.09
C VAL A 389 12.07 -10.06 21.16
N ARG A 390 12.76 -11.20 21.09
CA ARG A 390 13.87 -11.40 20.14
C ARG A 390 13.37 -11.36 18.69
N ALA A 391 12.26 -12.03 18.40
CA ALA A 391 11.63 -12.02 17.07
C ALA A 391 11.21 -10.60 16.68
N ALA A 392 10.48 -9.89 17.55
CA ALA A 392 10.07 -8.51 17.31
C ALA A 392 11.25 -7.57 17.01
N ARG A 393 12.36 -7.66 17.76
CA ARG A 393 13.56 -6.85 17.45
C ARG A 393 14.18 -7.19 16.09
N ARG A 394 14.14 -8.46 15.67
CA ARG A 394 14.63 -8.85 14.34
C ARG A 394 13.74 -8.28 13.24
N LEU A 395 12.43 -8.30 13.46
CA LEU A 395 11.42 -7.74 12.55
C LEU A 395 11.68 -6.26 12.27
N ALA A 396 11.87 -5.44 13.32
CA ALA A 396 12.16 -4.01 13.18
C ALA A 396 13.36 -3.71 12.28
N ASN A 397 14.48 -4.43 12.48
CA ASN A 397 15.69 -4.23 11.69
C ASN A 397 15.56 -4.65 10.21
N ARG A 398 14.55 -5.47 9.86
CA ARG A 398 14.34 -5.95 8.49
C ARG A 398 13.54 -4.95 7.69
N PHE A 399 12.51 -4.37 8.29
CA PHE A 399 11.65 -3.40 7.64
C PHE A 399 12.42 -2.15 7.18
N ASP A 400 13.32 -1.64 8.03
CA ASP A 400 14.25 -0.56 7.70
C ASP A 400 15.14 -0.85 6.48
N LYS A 401 15.43 -2.13 6.21
CA LYS A 401 16.24 -2.54 5.05
C LYS A 401 15.42 -2.68 3.78
N LEU A 402 14.13 -3.01 3.90
CA LEU A 402 13.25 -3.25 2.74
C LEU A 402 12.78 -1.95 2.10
N SER A 403 12.63 -0.87 2.88
CA SER A 403 12.22 0.45 2.39
C SER A 403 13.11 1.02 1.27
N GLY A 404 14.38 0.60 1.20
CA GLY A 404 15.31 1.02 0.13
C GLY A 404 15.20 0.25 -1.20
N THR A 405 14.33 -0.77 -1.31
CA THR A 405 14.28 -1.68 -2.48
C THR A 405 13.06 -1.49 -3.38
N GLN A 406 12.32 -0.41 -3.14
CA GLN A 406 11.02 -0.16 -3.78
C GLN A 406 11.15 0.76 -5.01
N CYS A 407 10.26 0.53 -5.96
CA CYS A 407 10.20 1.32 -7.18
C CYS A 407 9.00 2.25 -7.15
N ARG A 408 9.26 3.51 -7.49
CA ARG A 408 8.22 4.54 -7.57
C ARG A 408 7.31 4.27 -8.76
N ASP A 409 6.03 4.63 -8.60
CA ASP A 409 5.06 4.60 -9.70
C ASP A 409 5.30 5.78 -10.66
N GLU A 410 6.26 5.63 -11.56
CA GLU A 410 6.56 6.64 -12.58
C GLU A 410 5.48 6.71 -13.68
N LEU A 411 4.63 5.67 -13.80
CA LEU A 411 3.56 5.61 -14.80
C LEU A 411 2.51 6.71 -14.58
N ILE A 412 2.24 7.13 -13.33
CA ILE A 412 1.26 8.21 -13.06
C ILE A 412 1.67 9.49 -13.79
N ALA A 413 2.94 9.89 -13.69
CA ALA A 413 3.42 11.09 -14.36
C ALA A 413 3.34 10.97 -15.89
N MET A 414 3.62 9.77 -16.42
CA MET A 414 3.53 9.49 -17.86
C MET A 414 2.09 9.55 -18.36
N GLU A 415 1.13 8.99 -17.62
CA GLU A 415 -0.30 9.04 -17.93
C GLU A 415 -0.83 10.47 -17.92
N VAL A 416 -0.47 11.27 -16.91
CA VAL A 416 -0.85 12.69 -16.85
C VAL A 416 -0.32 13.46 -18.06
N LEU A 417 0.94 13.24 -18.43
CA LEU A 417 1.54 13.86 -19.62
C LEU A 417 0.85 13.41 -20.92
N ALA A 418 0.55 12.12 -21.06
CA ALA A 418 -0.15 11.59 -22.22
C ALA A 418 -1.57 12.18 -22.34
N HIS A 419 -2.32 12.28 -21.23
CA HIS A 419 -3.63 12.95 -21.21
C HIS A 419 -3.54 14.42 -21.60
N ALA A 420 -2.56 15.16 -21.07
CA ALA A 420 -2.37 16.57 -21.40
C ALA A 420 -2.08 16.77 -22.90
N ARG A 421 -1.28 15.87 -23.51
CA ARG A 421 -1.02 15.87 -24.96
C ARG A 421 -2.28 15.56 -25.77
N ALA A 422 -3.01 14.51 -25.41
CA ALA A 422 -4.25 14.14 -26.09
C ALA A 422 -5.28 15.28 -26.11
N ARG A 423 -5.43 16.01 -24.99
CA ARG A 423 -6.31 17.18 -24.91
C ARG A 423 -5.86 18.33 -25.82
N ARG A 424 -4.55 18.59 -25.92
CA ARG A 424 -4.01 19.63 -26.83
C ARG A 424 -4.24 19.27 -28.30
N ALA A 425 -4.03 18.02 -28.68
CA ALA A 425 -4.28 17.55 -30.05
C ALA A 425 -5.78 17.63 -30.43
N ALA A 426 -6.68 17.34 -29.48
CA ALA A 426 -8.11 17.51 -29.69
C ALA A 426 -8.53 18.98 -29.81
N ALA A 427 -7.87 19.90 -29.10
CA ALA A 427 -8.13 21.33 -29.20
C ALA A 427 -7.65 21.91 -30.55
N SER A 428 -6.48 21.49 -31.05
CA SER A 428 -5.93 21.99 -32.32
C SER A 428 -6.72 21.52 -33.54
N SER A 429 -7.30 20.31 -33.51
CA SER A 429 -8.16 19.82 -34.60
C SER A 429 -9.51 20.55 -34.66
N SER A 430 -10.06 20.98 -33.52
CA SER A 430 -11.27 21.80 -33.47
C SER A 430 -11.08 23.21 -34.03
N GLU A 431 -9.88 23.79 -33.92
CA GLU A 431 -9.58 25.13 -34.41
C GLU A 431 -9.34 25.15 -35.93
N ALA A 432 -8.78 24.07 -36.49
CA ALA A 432 -8.57 23.90 -37.93
C ALA A 432 -9.87 23.70 -38.73
N ALA A 433 -10.96 23.27 -38.07
CA ALA A 433 -12.28 23.10 -38.71
C ALA A 433 -13.13 24.40 -38.76
N GLY A 434 -12.62 25.51 -38.22
CA GLY A 434 -13.39 26.73 -37.94
C GLY A 434 -13.31 27.88 -38.95
N THR A 435 -12.89 27.66 -40.19
CA THR A 435 -12.87 28.71 -41.24
C THR A 435 -13.68 28.29 -42.45
N ASP A 436 -15.00 28.22 -42.30
CA ASP A 436 -15.92 28.36 -43.43
C ASP A 436 -16.13 29.86 -43.69
N PRO A 437 -15.70 30.43 -44.83
CA PRO A 437 -15.79 31.87 -45.08
C PRO A 437 -17.23 32.39 -45.24
N ASN A 438 -18.27 31.54 -45.20
CA ASN A 438 -19.59 31.89 -45.73
C ASN A 438 -20.82 31.31 -45.01
N GLY A 439 -20.83 31.19 -43.68
CA GLY A 439 -22.06 30.74 -43.02
C GLY A 439 -22.12 30.95 -41.50
N SER A 440 -23.08 31.78 -41.09
CA SER A 440 -23.76 31.92 -39.78
C SER A 440 -23.08 31.40 -38.49
N PRO A 441 -23.04 32.22 -37.41
CA PRO A 441 -22.46 31.82 -36.14
C PRO A 441 -23.26 30.69 -35.48
N SER A 442 -22.76 29.45 -35.56
CA SER A 442 -23.20 28.36 -34.71
C SER A 442 -22.53 28.50 -33.34
N THR A 443 -23.34 28.70 -32.30
CA THR A 443 -22.90 28.82 -30.91
C THR A 443 -22.14 27.55 -30.49
N PRO A 444 -20.87 27.65 -30.01
CA PRO A 444 -20.14 26.48 -29.55
C PRO A 444 -20.79 25.94 -28.27
N GLN A 445 -21.28 24.70 -28.32
CA GLN A 445 -21.66 23.97 -27.11
C GLN A 445 -20.40 23.64 -26.33
N LEU A 446 -20.25 24.23 -25.13
CA LEU A 446 -19.23 23.85 -24.16
C LEU A 446 -19.47 22.39 -23.72
N LEU A 447 -18.65 21.47 -24.21
CA LEU A 447 -18.51 20.12 -23.63
C LEU A 447 -17.81 20.23 -22.27
N THR A 448 -18.61 20.41 -21.23
CA THR A 448 -18.19 20.28 -19.82
C THR A 448 -18.17 18.80 -19.43
N GLY A 449 -17.29 18.02 -20.08
CA GLY A 449 -16.93 16.68 -19.64
C GLY A 449 -15.68 16.76 -18.79
N ALA A 450 -15.83 16.69 -17.46
CA ALA A 450 -14.70 16.32 -16.59
C ALA A 450 -14.16 14.95 -17.05
N PRO A 451 -12.84 14.68 -16.89
CA PRO A 451 -12.33 13.34 -17.14
C PRO A 451 -13.11 12.34 -16.30
N ILE A 452 -13.72 11.36 -16.95
CA ILE A 452 -14.23 10.16 -16.30
C ILE A 452 -12.98 9.40 -15.84
N LEU A 453 -12.53 9.67 -14.62
CA LEU A 453 -11.75 8.68 -13.87
C LEU A 453 -12.66 7.45 -13.69
N PRO A 454 -12.11 6.22 -13.69
CA PRO A 454 -12.91 5.01 -13.56
C PRO A 454 -13.85 5.09 -12.35
N HIS A 455 -15.13 4.90 -12.63
CA HIS A 455 -16.29 5.12 -11.76
C HIS A 455 -16.30 4.32 -10.45
N ASP A 456 -16.99 4.93 -9.47
CA ASP A 456 -17.79 4.40 -8.36
C ASP A 456 -17.44 2.99 -7.82
N VAL A 457 -16.90 3.00 -6.60
CA VAL A 457 -16.92 1.86 -5.69
C VAL A 457 -18.37 1.52 -5.37
N SER A 458 -18.88 0.46 -5.99
CA SER A 458 -20.11 -0.18 -5.56
C SER A 458 -19.91 -0.65 -4.12
N SER A 459 -20.70 -0.13 -3.18
CA SER A 459 -20.71 -0.64 -1.80
C SER A 459 -20.94 -2.16 -1.80
N PRO A 460 -20.27 -2.93 -0.92
CA PRO A 460 -20.50 -4.36 -0.83
C PRO A 460 -21.96 -4.64 -0.44
N VAL A 461 -22.60 -5.51 -1.22
CA VAL A 461 -23.88 -6.11 -0.86
C VAL A 461 -23.64 -6.94 0.40
N ALA A 462 -24.28 -6.57 1.51
CA ALA A 462 -24.26 -7.38 2.72
C ALA A 462 -24.79 -8.80 2.41
N PRO A 463 -24.19 -9.86 2.95
CA PRO A 463 -24.73 -11.21 2.79
C PRO A 463 -26.12 -11.28 3.41
N ALA A 464 -27.08 -11.81 2.66
CA ALA A 464 -28.39 -12.15 3.19
C ALA A 464 -28.21 -13.17 4.33
N GLN A 465 -28.72 -12.82 5.51
CA GLN A 465 -28.83 -13.74 6.65
C GLN A 465 -29.98 -14.72 6.45
#